data_AF-A0A8J3T3C8-F1
#
_entry.id   AF-A0A8J3T3C8-F1
#
_cell.length_a   1.000
_cell.length_b   1.000
_cell.length_c   1.000
_cell.angle_alpha   90.00
_cell.angle_beta   90.00
_cell.angle_gamma   90.00
#
_symmetry.space_group_name_H-M   'P 1'
#
loop_
_entity.id
_entity.type
_entity.pdbx_description
1 polymer ?
#
loop_
_entity_poly.entity_id
_entity_poly.type
_entity_poly.pdbx_seq_one_letter_code
_entity_poly.pdbx_strand_id
1 'polypeptide(L)'
;MAALDALTGSRRANLLVSLRSLFAFAKKTGKVFRDPTRGIRVGQHPYRLAQRLDQDDVDQATEAATTPAARLVLMLAAVQAATLERLRVDRQLEEALVSGPDPLHLAAVFGLDPKTAICYAENARALLVTMVEEQDSTGRDEPKGPRPI
;
A
#
# COMPACT_ATOMS: atom_id res chain seq x y z
N MET A 1 10.94 -6.54 -35.59
CA MET A 1 10.14 -6.65 -34.35
C MET A 1 8.98 -5.66 -34.43
N ALA A 2 7.89 -5.99 -35.13
CA ALA A 2 6.77 -5.06 -35.34
C ALA A 2 5.65 -5.18 -34.29
N ALA A 3 5.60 -6.28 -33.54
CA ALA A 3 4.47 -6.60 -32.67
C ALA A 3 4.45 -5.83 -31.32
N LEU A 4 5.60 -5.34 -30.85
CA LEU A 4 5.70 -4.63 -29.56
C LEU A 4 5.37 -3.13 -29.67
N ASP A 5 5.45 -2.55 -30.87
CA ASP A 5 5.23 -1.11 -31.10
C ASP A 5 3.75 -0.75 -31.15
N ALA A 6 2.87 -1.71 -31.46
CA ALA A 6 1.42 -1.54 -31.39
C ALA A 6 0.86 -1.59 -29.95
N LEU A 7 1.67 -1.98 -28.97
CA LEU A 7 1.26 -2.14 -27.58
C LEU A 7 1.91 -1.04 -26.74
N THR A 8 1.10 -0.23 -26.06
CA THR A 8 1.57 0.88 -25.21
C THR A 8 1.27 0.61 -23.73
N GLY A 9 2.02 1.27 -22.85
CA GLY A 9 1.77 1.27 -21.40
C GLY A 9 1.81 -0.10 -20.73
N SER A 10 0.83 -0.37 -19.86
CA SER A 10 0.74 -1.58 -19.02
C SER A 10 0.68 -2.88 -19.82
N ARG A 11 0.08 -2.86 -21.01
CA ARG A 11 -0.04 -4.05 -21.88
C ARG A 11 1.30 -4.48 -22.45
N ARG A 12 2.17 -3.53 -22.83
CA ARG A 12 3.55 -3.81 -23.28
C ARG A 12 4.41 -4.34 -22.15
N ALA A 13 4.29 -3.76 -20.95
CA ALA A 13 5.03 -4.20 -19.76
C ALA A 13 4.65 -5.64 -19.36
N ASN A 14 3.35 -5.94 -19.27
CA ASN A 14 2.87 -7.27 -18.91
C ASN A 14 3.30 -8.34 -19.92
N LEU A 15 3.26 -8.02 -21.23
CA LEU A 15 3.72 -8.93 -22.28
C LEU A 15 5.24 -9.18 -22.18
N LEU A 16 6.04 -8.16 -21.89
CA LEU A 16 7.48 -8.34 -21.71
C LEU A 16 7.82 -9.16 -20.46
N VAL A 17 7.08 -8.98 -19.36
CA VAL A 17 7.24 -9.77 -18.13
C VAL A 17 6.88 -11.25 -18.39
N SER A 18 5.77 -11.51 -19.08
CA SER A 18 5.36 -12.88 -19.40
C SER A 18 6.33 -13.56 -20.37
N LEU A 19 6.82 -12.86 -21.40
CA LEU A 19 7.87 -13.36 -22.28
C LEU A 19 9.15 -13.67 -21.51
N ARG A 20 9.58 -12.82 -20.58
CA ARG A 20 10.79 -13.07 -19.78
C ARG A 20 10.66 -14.33 -18.92
N SER A 21 9.50 -14.54 -18.31
CA SER A 21 9.21 -15.76 -17.55
C SER A 21 9.23 -17.00 -18.45
N LEU A 22 8.58 -16.92 -19.61
CA LEU A 22 8.53 -18.02 -20.59
C LEU A 22 9.92 -18.39 -21.12
N PHE A 23 10.74 -17.40 -21.50
CA PHE A 23 12.07 -17.66 -22.03
C PHE A 23 13.07 -18.08 -20.95
N ALA A 24 12.93 -17.60 -19.72
CA ALA A 24 13.68 -18.12 -18.58
C ALA A 24 13.33 -19.61 -18.32
N PHE A 25 12.05 -19.96 -18.40
CA PHE A 25 11.58 -21.34 -18.29
C PHE A 25 12.07 -22.22 -19.46
N ALA A 26 12.00 -21.73 -20.70
CA ALA A 26 12.47 -22.43 -21.88
C ALA A 26 14.00 -22.63 -21.89
N LYS A 27 14.76 -21.68 -21.33
CA LYS A 27 16.19 -21.82 -21.08
C LYS A 27 16.47 -22.87 -20.02
N LYS A 28 15.75 -22.84 -18.89
CA LYS A 28 15.91 -23.80 -17.78
C LYS A 28 15.61 -25.24 -18.22
N THR A 29 14.66 -25.42 -19.13
CA THR A 29 14.27 -26.73 -19.69
C THR A 29 15.11 -27.15 -20.90
N GLY A 30 16.16 -26.40 -21.26
CA GLY A 30 17.08 -26.74 -22.35
C GLY A 30 16.52 -26.58 -23.76
N LYS A 31 15.32 -26.00 -23.92
CA LYS A 31 14.65 -25.83 -25.22
C LYS A 31 15.12 -24.60 -25.99
N VAL A 32 15.76 -23.64 -25.32
CA VAL A 32 16.35 -22.45 -25.95
C VAL A 32 17.72 -22.17 -25.36
N PHE A 33 18.73 -21.94 -26.21
CA PHE A 33 20.12 -21.75 -25.80
C PHE A 33 20.39 -20.37 -25.16
N ARG A 34 19.59 -19.34 -25.47
CA ARG A 34 19.79 -17.98 -25.01
C ARG A 34 18.45 -17.25 -24.85
N ASP A 35 18.24 -16.61 -23.69
CA ASP A 35 17.04 -15.81 -23.44
C ASP A 35 17.08 -14.52 -24.29
N PRO A 36 16.20 -14.38 -25.30
CA PRO A 36 16.18 -13.22 -26.20
C PRO A 36 15.64 -11.94 -25.53
N THR A 37 15.02 -12.04 -24.35
CA THR A 37 14.48 -10.88 -23.61
C THR A 37 15.48 -10.26 -22.65
N ARG A 38 16.66 -10.87 -22.48
CA ARG A 38 17.68 -10.46 -21.50
C ARG A 38 18.22 -9.04 -21.68
N GLY A 39 18.15 -8.48 -22.88
CA GLY A 39 18.62 -7.12 -23.20
C GLY A 39 17.54 -6.04 -23.19
N ILE A 40 16.27 -6.39 -22.99
CA ILE A 40 15.15 -5.46 -23.12
C ILE A 40 14.89 -4.83 -21.74
N ARG A 41 15.19 -3.53 -21.61
CA ARG A 41 14.83 -2.76 -20.41
C ARG A 41 13.33 -2.51 -20.41
N VAL A 42 12.59 -3.33 -19.66
CA VAL A 42 11.25 -2.96 -19.21
C VAL A 42 11.47 -1.81 -18.23
N GLY A 43 11.00 -0.61 -18.57
CA GLY A 43 11.04 0.52 -17.64
C GLY A 43 10.48 0.06 -16.30
N GLN A 44 11.05 0.51 -15.18
CA GLN A 44 10.51 0.26 -13.86
C GLN A 44 9.01 0.56 -13.94
N HIS A 45 8.18 -0.44 -13.68
CA HIS A 45 6.79 -0.19 -13.38
C HIS A 45 6.83 0.16 -11.89
N PRO A 46 6.92 1.46 -11.50
CA PRO A 46 6.65 1.77 -10.13
C PRO A 46 5.28 1.17 -9.89
N TYR A 47 5.17 0.30 -8.88
CA TYR A 47 3.87 0.06 -8.28
C TYR A 47 3.27 1.45 -8.12
N ARG A 48 2.25 1.75 -8.91
CA ARG A 48 1.62 3.06 -8.88
C ARG A 48 0.94 3.05 -7.53
N LEU A 49 1.65 3.58 -6.52
CA LEU A 49 1.10 3.84 -5.21
C LEU A 49 -0.20 4.57 -5.49
N ALA A 50 -1.29 4.14 -4.86
CA ALA A 50 -2.52 4.91 -4.88
C ALA A 50 -2.19 6.27 -4.27
N GLN A 51 -1.80 7.21 -5.13
CA GLN A 51 -1.49 8.56 -4.74
C GLN A 51 -2.83 9.24 -4.53
N ARG A 52 -2.91 10.02 -3.45
CA ARG A 52 -4.08 10.86 -3.21
C ARG A 52 -4.36 11.66 -4.48
N LEU A 53 -5.58 11.58 -4.96
CA LEU A 53 -6.04 12.37 -6.09
C LEU A 53 -5.95 13.86 -5.71
N ASP A 54 -5.40 14.68 -6.59
CA ASP A 54 -5.28 16.12 -6.32
C ASP A 54 -6.66 16.78 -6.28
N GLN A 55 -6.79 17.88 -5.53
CA GLN A 55 -8.08 18.54 -5.37
C GLN A 55 -8.61 19.07 -6.71
N ASP A 56 -7.74 19.55 -7.59
CA ASP A 56 -8.12 20.06 -8.91
C ASP A 56 -8.72 18.94 -9.78
N ASP A 57 -8.19 17.72 -9.68
CA ASP A 57 -8.71 16.55 -10.40
C ASP A 57 -10.10 16.12 -9.86
N VAL A 58 -10.34 16.28 -8.55
CA VAL A 58 -11.64 16.01 -7.92
C VAL A 58 -12.69 17.02 -8.39
N ASP A 59 -12.31 18.29 -8.43
CA ASP A 59 -13.17 19.38 -8.86
C ASP A 59 -13.51 19.22 -10.36
N GLN A 60 -12.52 18.91 -11.19
CA GLN A 60 -12.74 18.59 -12.61
C GLN A 60 -13.67 17.37 -12.80
N ALA A 61 -13.52 16.32 -11.99
CA ALA A 61 -14.37 15.14 -12.07
C ALA A 61 -15.83 15.43 -11.66
N THR A 62 -16.03 16.29 -10.66
CA THR A 62 -17.36 16.72 -10.23
C THR A 62 -18.04 17.61 -11.26
N GLU A 63 -17.30 18.53 -11.90
CA GLU A 63 -17.79 19.32 -13.04
C GLU A 63 -18.15 18.44 -14.25
N ALA A 64 -17.32 17.46 -14.57
CA ALA A 64 -17.56 16.53 -15.67
C ALA A 64 -18.77 15.60 -15.43
N ALA A 65 -19.14 15.34 -14.17
CA ALA A 65 -20.26 14.51 -13.77
C ALA A 65 -21.61 15.23 -13.94
N THR A 66 -21.90 15.70 -15.15
CA THR A 66 -23.15 16.41 -15.48
C THR A 66 -24.37 15.51 -15.43
N THR A 67 -24.22 14.20 -15.70
CA THR A 67 -25.33 13.22 -15.72
C THR A 67 -25.57 12.57 -14.35
N PRO A 68 -26.82 12.19 -14.00
CA PRO A 68 -27.11 11.51 -12.73
C PRO A 68 -26.33 10.20 -12.56
N ALA A 69 -26.18 9.42 -13.64
CA ALA A 69 -25.40 8.18 -13.60
C ALA A 69 -23.92 8.43 -13.31
N ALA A 70 -23.31 9.45 -13.92
CA ALA A 70 -21.91 9.81 -13.66
C ALA A 70 -21.70 10.27 -12.21
N ARG A 71 -22.64 11.02 -11.63
CA ARG A 71 -22.57 11.43 -10.21
C ARG A 71 -22.65 10.25 -9.26
N LEU A 72 -23.51 9.26 -9.54
CA LEU A 72 -23.59 8.04 -8.72
C LEU A 72 -22.28 7.24 -8.76
N VAL A 73 -21.71 7.07 -9.96
CA VAL A 73 -20.41 6.41 -10.13
C VAL A 73 -19.31 7.17 -9.37
N LEU A 74 -19.29 8.51 -9.46
CA LEU A 74 -18.31 9.35 -8.77
C LEU A 74 -18.45 9.24 -7.24
N MET A 75 -19.68 9.27 -6.71
CA MET A 75 -19.94 9.13 -5.28
C MET A 75 -19.53 7.75 -4.76
N LEU A 76 -19.86 6.68 -5.49
CA LEU A 76 -19.44 5.32 -5.14
C LEU A 76 -17.91 5.17 -5.16
N ALA A 77 -17.26 5.73 -6.18
CA ALA A 77 -15.80 5.75 -6.26
C ALA A 77 -15.18 6.51 -5.09
N ALA A 78 -15.75 7.66 -4.69
CA ALA A 78 -15.29 8.43 -3.55
C ALA A 78 -15.43 7.67 -2.22
N VAL A 79 -16.57 7.03 -1.97
CA VAL A 79 -16.78 6.20 -0.76
C VAL A 79 -15.82 5.02 -0.70
N GLN A 80 -15.60 4.36 -1.84
CA GLN A 80 -14.65 3.25 -1.91
C GLN A 80 -13.21 3.74 -1.69
N ALA A 81 -12.83 4.88 -2.27
CA ALA A 81 -11.52 5.48 -2.08
C ALA A 81 -11.26 5.87 -0.61
N ALA A 82 -12.26 6.45 0.08
CA ALA A 82 -12.14 6.76 1.50
C ALA A 82 -11.92 5.51 2.37
N THR A 83 -12.57 4.41 2.02
CA THR A 83 -12.39 3.11 2.70
C THR A 83 -10.99 2.55 2.48
N LEU A 84 -10.48 2.63 1.25
CA LEU A 84 -9.13 2.18 0.92
C LEU A 84 -8.05 3.02 1.63
N GLU A 85 -8.22 4.34 1.71
CA GLU A 85 -7.32 5.21 2.46
C GLU A 85 -7.31 4.85 3.95
N ARG A 86 -8.47 4.57 4.54
CA ARG A 86 -8.55 4.13 5.94
C ARG A 86 -7.80 2.80 6.16
N LEU A 87 -8.04 1.80 5.31
CA LEU A 87 -7.33 0.51 5.39
C LEU A 87 -5.81 0.67 5.20
N ARG A 88 -5.39 1.60 4.35
CA ARG A 88 -3.98 1.92 4.15
C ARG A 88 -3.35 2.52 5.42
N VAL A 89 -4.02 3.48 6.04
CA VAL A 89 -3.57 4.09 7.31
C VAL A 89 -3.50 3.06 8.41
N ASP A 90 -4.55 2.23 8.57
CA ASP A 90 -4.60 1.16 9.57
C ASP A 90 -3.44 0.17 9.38
N ARG A 91 -3.13 -0.20 8.12
CA ARG A 91 -1.99 -1.09 7.81
C ARG A 91 -0.64 -0.46 8.11
N GLN A 92 -0.47 0.84 7.86
CA GLN A 92 0.77 1.57 8.19
C GLN A 92 0.99 1.64 9.70
N LEU A 93 -0.08 1.87 10.46
CA LEU A 93 -0.04 1.88 11.91
C LEU A 93 0.24 0.48 12.48
N GLU A 94 -0.42 -0.55 11.97
CA GLU A 94 -0.18 -1.95 12.37
C GLU A 94 1.27 -2.36 12.16
N GLU A 95 1.86 -2.02 11.01
CA GLU A 95 3.27 -2.31 10.71
C GLU A 95 4.22 -1.58 11.67
N ALA A 96 3.89 -0.34 12.07
CA ALA A 96 4.66 0.41 13.06
C ALA A 96 4.59 -0.22 14.46
N LEU A 97 3.46 -0.84 14.81
CA LEU A 97 3.28 -1.54 16.09
C LEU A 97 4.01 -2.89 16.11
N VAL A 98 4.04 -3.62 14.99
CA VAL A 98 4.68 -4.95 14.89
C VAL A 98 6.20 -4.86 14.77
N SER A 99 6.72 -3.96 13.93
CA SER A 99 8.14 -3.84 13.64
C SER A 99 8.89 -2.90 14.60
N GLY A 100 8.15 -2.29 15.53
CA GLY A 100 8.62 -1.18 16.34
C GLY A 100 8.49 0.15 15.58
N PRO A 101 8.27 1.27 16.30
CA PRO A 101 8.03 2.59 15.70
C PRO A 101 9.34 3.19 15.16
N ASP A 102 9.84 2.61 14.08
CA ASP A 102 10.99 3.06 13.31
C ASP A 102 10.53 3.77 12.01
N PRO A 103 10.72 5.10 11.91
CA PRO A 103 10.33 5.85 10.72
C PRO A 103 11.14 5.48 9.48
N LEU A 104 12.38 4.96 9.60
CA LEU A 104 13.15 4.53 8.43
C LEU A 104 12.56 3.25 7.82
N HIS A 105 12.11 2.32 8.66
CA HIS A 105 11.39 1.11 8.22
C HIS A 105 10.08 1.46 7.52
N LEU A 106 9.27 2.36 8.09
CA LEU A 106 8.01 2.79 7.50
C LEU A 106 8.21 3.51 6.15
N ALA A 107 9.24 4.36 6.05
CA ALA A 107 9.59 5.02 4.79
C ALA A 107 10.01 4.00 3.72
N ALA A 108 10.81 3.00 4.08
CA ALA A 108 11.30 1.98 3.15
C ALA A 108 10.20 1.00 2.69
N VAL A 109 9.33 0.55 3.59
CA VAL A 109 8.27 -0.45 3.30
C VAL A 109 7.12 0.17 2.51
N PHE A 110 6.73 1.40 2.86
CA PHE A 110 5.54 2.05 2.27
C PHE A 110 5.86 3.18 1.28
N GLY A 111 7.14 3.51 1.07
CA GLY A 111 7.55 4.60 0.19
C GLY A 111 7.09 5.98 0.68
N LEU A 112 7.06 6.18 2.01
CA LEU A 112 6.57 7.42 2.62
C LEU A 112 7.64 8.51 2.58
N ASP A 113 7.18 9.76 2.53
CA ASP A 113 8.04 10.90 2.83
C ASP A 113 8.56 10.79 4.28
N PRO A 114 9.84 11.13 4.56
CA PRO A 114 10.41 11.03 5.89
C PRO A 114 9.59 11.72 6.99
N LYS A 115 8.95 12.85 6.68
CA LYS A 115 8.11 13.58 7.65
C LYS A 115 6.84 12.79 7.98
N THR A 116 6.23 12.14 6.99
CA THR A 116 5.05 11.28 7.18
C THR A 116 5.42 10.04 7.99
N ALA A 117 6.58 9.44 7.72
CA ALA A 117 7.04 8.26 8.46
C ALA A 117 7.32 8.55 9.94
N ILE A 118 7.92 9.71 10.26
CA ILE A 118 8.15 10.18 11.64
C ILE A 118 6.82 10.30 12.39
N CYS A 119 5.83 10.97 11.80
CA CYS A 119 4.51 11.17 12.42
C CYS A 119 3.82 9.84 12.76
N TYR A 120 3.88 8.84 11.87
CA TYR A 120 3.29 7.52 12.16
C TYR A 120 4.04 6.75 13.25
N ALA A 121 5.36 6.80 13.26
CA ALA A 121 6.16 6.19 14.33
C ALA A 121 5.84 6.83 15.70
N GLU A 122 5.67 8.15 15.76
CA GLU A 122 5.31 8.86 17.00
C GLU A 122 3.92 8.49 17.50
N ASN A 123 2.91 8.41 16.62
CA ASN A 123 1.57 7.96 16.99
C ASN A 123 1.58 6.51 17.52
N ALA A 124 2.35 5.61 16.88
CA ALA A 124 2.50 4.24 17.36
C ALA A 124 3.15 4.17 18.75
N ARG A 125 4.16 5.02 19.04
CA ARG A 125 4.76 5.14 20.38
C ARG A 125 3.75 5.58 21.42
N ALA A 126 2.96 6.61 21.12
CA ALA A 126 1.97 7.14 22.04
C ALA A 126 0.94 6.06 22.42
N LEU A 127 0.46 5.29 21.44
CA LEU A 127 -0.49 4.20 21.68
C LEU A 127 0.08 3.07 22.55
N LEU A 128 1.35 2.70 22.33
CA LEU A 128 2.02 1.71 23.17
C LEU A 128 2.17 2.17 24.62
N VAL A 129 2.49 3.46 24.84
CA VAL A 129 2.56 4.04 26.19
C VAL A 129 1.18 4.01 26.87
N THR A 130 0.12 4.43 26.17
CA THR A 130 -1.24 4.39 26.73
C THR A 130 -1.70 2.97 27.06
N MET A 131 -1.34 1.98 26.23
CA MET A 131 -1.67 0.58 26.50
C MET A 131 -0.94 0.05 27.74
N VAL A 132 0.33 0.43 27.97
CA VAL A 132 1.07 0.02 29.16
C VAL A 132 0.45 0.59 30.44
N GLU A 133 -0.03 1.83 30.40
CA GLU A 133 -0.71 2.47 31.54
C GLU A 133 -2.08 1.85 31.86
N GLU A 134 -2.86 1.45 30.84
CA GLU A 134 -4.14 0.76 31.04
C GLU A 134 -3.97 -0.64 31.66
N GLN A 135 -2.91 -1.38 31.27
CA GLN A 135 -2.66 -2.72 31.84
C GLN A 135 -2.26 -2.67 33.33
N ASP A 136 -1.53 -1.63 33.77
CA ASP A 136 -1.10 -1.48 35.17
C ASP A 136 -2.27 -1.13 36.11
N SER A 137 -3.33 -0.51 35.57
CA SER A 137 -4.54 -0.15 36.32
C SER A 137 -5.50 -1.32 36.58
N THR A 138 -5.38 -2.43 35.85
CA THR A 138 -6.24 -3.63 36.02
C THR A 138 -5.66 -4.65 37.02
N GLY A 139 -4.40 -4.49 37.42
CA GLY A 139 -3.70 -5.41 38.35
C GLY A 139 -3.78 -5.04 39.84
N ARG A 140 -4.41 -3.92 40.22
CA ARG A 140 -4.33 -3.36 41.58
C ARG A 140 -5.60 -3.43 42.43
N ASP A 141 -6.60 -4.23 42.04
CA ASP A 141 -7.78 -4.50 42.87
C ASP A 141 -7.84 -6.00 43.24
N GLU A 142 -6.96 -6.45 44.13
CA GLU A 142 -7.20 -7.67 44.90
C GLU A 142 -8.17 -7.36 46.05
N PRO A 143 -9.35 -8.01 46.13
CA PRO A 143 -10.23 -7.87 47.29
C PRO A 143 -9.62 -8.63 48.48
N LYS A 144 -9.08 -7.87 49.44
CA LYS A 144 -8.62 -8.39 50.74
C LYS A 144 -9.78 -9.13 51.44
N GLY A 145 -9.70 -10.45 51.45
CA GLY A 145 -10.75 -11.34 51.95
C GLY A 145 -11.14 -11.12 53.42
N PRO A 146 -12.32 -11.62 53.84
CA PRO A 146 -12.90 -11.30 55.15
C PRO A 146 -12.09 -11.89 56.31
N ARG A 147 -11.89 -11.11 57.38
CA ARG A 147 -11.28 -11.61 58.63
C ARG A 147 -12.23 -12.58 59.34
N PRO A 148 -11.74 -13.68 59.91
CA PRO A 148 -12.57 -14.53 60.76
C PRO A 148 -12.84 -13.85 62.10
N ILE A 149 -14.00 -14.16 62.66
CA ILE A 149 -14.58 -13.69 63.91
C ILE A 149 -13.84 -14.25 65.13
#